data_AF-A0A813JHZ4-F1
#
_entry.id   AF-A0A813JHZ4-F1
#
_cell.length_a   1.000
_cell.length_b   1.000
_cell.length_c   1.000
_cell.angle_alpha   90.00
_cell.angle_beta   90.00
_cell.angle_gamma   90.00
#
_symmetry.space_group_name_H-M   'P 1'
#
loop_
_entity.id
_entity.type
_entity.pdbx_description
1 polymer ?
#
loop_
_entity_poly.entity_id
_entity_poly.type
_entity_poly.pdbx_seq_one_letter_code
_entity_poly.pdbx_strand_id
1 'polypeptide(L)'
;EMLEQLKPLQEEINEQRQQANLREHKFVAMCLMQEATEMFAALDEKIKLMSEAAEPLVSGKGEDLLLQEHLGQLLDSLRRHASSTSKEAATLFKELAAASGGDGKIAPQGLPAALRSLKPELPELAALLGTTPEDEKLLVDSFARLASEAGSVAEEMFLDRLKARYMCVAVVSVTEKLEFQDSATVRKLELHE
;
A
#
# COMPACT_ATOMS: atom_id res chain seq x y z
N GLU A 1 31.52 35.68 -69.23
CA GLU A 1 30.80 34.43 -69.56
C GLU A 1 30.64 33.49 -68.36
N MET A 2 31.69 32.98 -67.71
CA MET A 2 31.51 32.05 -66.57
C MET A 2 30.74 32.64 -65.36
N LEU A 3 30.92 33.93 -65.06
CA LEU A 3 30.19 34.60 -63.96
C LEU A 3 28.69 34.72 -64.22
N GLU A 4 28.26 34.81 -65.48
CA GLU A 4 26.84 34.83 -65.82
C GLU A 4 26.22 33.43 -65.76
N GLN A 5 27.00 32.39 -66.02
CA GLN A 5 26.56 30.99 -65.86
C GLN A 5 26.45 30.57 -64.38
N LEU A 6 27.19 31.23 -63.48
CA LEU A 6 27.17 30.93 -62.03
C LEU A 6 25.92 31.44 -61.29
N LYS A 7 25.33 32.55 -61.73
CA LYS A 7 24.13 33.14 -61.10
C LYS A 7 22.92 32.20 -61.05
N PRO A 8 22.48 31.57 -62.16
CA PRO A 8 21.32 30.67 -62.12
C PRO A 8 21.57 29.44 -61.26
N LEU A 9 22.80 28.91 -61.24
CA LEU A 9 23.19 27.80 -60.36
C LEU A 9 23.11 28.21 -58.88
N GLN A 10 23.48 29.44 -58.55
CA GLN A 10 23.39 29.95 -57.18
C GLN A 10 21.94 30.18 -56.73
N GLU A 11 21.07 30.61 -57.64
CA GLU A 11 19.62 30.71 -57.39
C GLU A 11 19.00 29.32 -57.17
N GLU A 12 19.33 28.35 -58.02
CA GLU A 12 18.86 26.97 -57.88
C GLU A 12 19.31 26.33 -56.57
N ILE A 13 20.58 26.53 -56.16
CA ILE A 13 21.08 26.08 -54.85
C ILE A 13 20.29 26.70 -53.70
N ASN A 14 19.96 27.99 -53.80
CA ASN A 14 19.19 28.68 -52.76
C ASN A 14 17.75 28.13 -52.66
N GLU A 15 17.10 27.86 -53.80
CA GLU A 15 15.77 27.24 -53.84
C GLU A 15 15.80 25.83 -53.25
N GLN A 16 16.77 24.99 -53.67
CA GLN A 16 16.94 23.64 -53.13
C GLN A 16 17.19 23.67 -51.62
N ARG A 17 17.99 24.63 -51.13
CA ARG A 17 18.24 24.82 -49.70
C ARG A 17 16.98 25.22 -48.94
N GLN A 18 16.16 26.11 -49.49
CA GLN A 18 14.87 26.49 -48.87
C GLN A 18 13.92 25.28 -48.80
N GLN A 19 13.84 24.49 -49.87
CA GLN A 19 13.02 23.28 -49.88
C GLN A 19 13.53 22.22 -48.88
N ALA A 20 14.85 22.05 -48.77
CA ALA A 20 15.47 21.17 -47.79
C ALA A 20 15.11 21.61 -46.36
N ASN A 21 15.29 22.89 -46.03
CA ASN A 21 14.94 23.45 -44.72
C ASN A 21 13.45 23.23 -44.38
N LEU A 22 12.54 23.47 -45.34
CA LEU A 22 11.10 23.24 -45.13
C LEU A 22 10.79 21.77 -44.82
N ARG A 23 11.46 20.84 -45.51
CA ARG A 23 11.30 19.40 -45.26
C ARG A 23 11.86 19.00 -43.90
N GLU A 24 13.02 19.53 -43.54
CA GLU A 24 13.65 19.30 -42.22
C GLU A 24 12.75 19.83 -41.09
N HIS A 25 12.27 21.07 -41.19
CA HIS A 25 11.34 21.62 -40.19
C HIS A 25 10.06 20.81 -40.08
N LYS A 26 9.49 20.37 -41.22
CA LYS A 26 8.31 19.51 -41.22
C LYS A 26 8.60 18.17 -40.55
N PHE A 27 9.74 17.55 -40.84
CA PHE A 27 10.15 16.29 -40.22
C PHE A 27 10.32 16.44 -38.71
N VAL A 28 11.04 17.48 -38.26
CA VAL A 28 11.21 17.77 -36.82
C VAL A 28 9.87 18.02 -36.14
N ALA A 29 8.96 18.78 -36.76
CA ALA A 29 7.63 19.00 -36.22
C ALA A 29 6.82 17.70 -36.10
N MET A 30 6.92 16.79 -37.08
CA MET A 30 6.29 15.47 -37.01
C MET A 30 6.87 14.60 -35.89
N CYS A 31 8.19 14.56 -35.73
CA CYS A 31 8.84 13.84 -34.64
C CYS A 31 8.40 14.37 -33.27
N LEU A 32 8.39 15.70 -33.09
CA LEU A 32 7.95 16.32 -31.84
C LEU A 32 6.46 16.04 -31.55
N MET A 33 5.61 16.05 -32.57
CA MET A 33 4.19 15.68 -32.41
C MET A 33 4.04 14.21 -32.01
N GLN A 34 4.82 13.31 -32.59
CA GLN A 34 4.82 11.90 -32.21
C GLN A 34 5.28 11.71 -30.76
N GLU A 35 6.42 12.29 -30.38
CA GLU A 35 6.94 12.22 -29.00
C GLU A 35 5.92 12.78 -27.99
N ALA A 36 5.29 13.91 -28.30
CA ALA A 36 4.24 14.49 -27.46
C ALA A 36 3.05 13.53 -27.32
N THR A 37 2.63 12.88 -28.41
CA THR A 37 1.52 11.91 -28.40
C THR A 37 1.85 10.70 -27.53
N GLU A 38 3.08 10.17 -27.62
CA GLU A 38 3.55 9.05 -26.80
C GLU A 38 3.62 9.45 -25.32
N MET A 39 4.08 10.66 -24.99
CA MET A 39 4.08 11.17 -23.61
C MET A 39 2.67 11.31 -23.03
N PHE A 40 1.70 11.82 -23.82
CA PHE A 40 0.31 11.91 -23.36
C PHE A 40 -0.30 10.53 -23.12
N ALA A 41 -0.07 9.57 -24.02
CA ALA A 41 -0.53 8.19 -23.81
C ALA A 41 0.05 7.57 -22.52
N ALA A 42 1.34 7.76 -22.26
CA ALA A 42 1.96 7.27 -21.02
C ALA A 42 1.45 8.00 -19.76
N LEU A 43 1.12 9.29 -19.88
CA LEU A 43 0.52 10.06 -18.79
C LEU A 43 -0.90 9.55 -18.48
N ASP A 44 -1.72 9.32 -19.50
CA ASP A 44 -3.08 8.79 -19.34
C ASP A 44 -3.07 7.42 -18.68
N GLU A 45 -2.12 6.56 -19.05
CA GLU A 45 -1.94 5.25 -18.39
C GLU A 45 -1.61 5.42 -16.90
N LYS A 46 -0.68 6.33 -16.55
CA LYS A 46 -0.35 6.61 -15.15
C LYS A 46 -1.53 7.19 -14.37
N ILE A 47 -2.31 8.08 -14.97
CA ILE A 47 -3.51 8.64 -14.35
C ILE A 47 -4.52 7.53 -14.08
N LYS A 48 -4.71 6.62 -15.04
CA LYS A 48 -5.60 5.46 -14.88
C LYS A 48 -5.14 4.56 -13.73
N LEU A 49 -3.87 4.18 -13.70
CA LEU A 49 -3.31 3.37 -12.60
C LEU A 49 -3.42 4.05 -11.25
N MET A 50 -3.17 5.37 -11.18
CA MET A 50 -3.33 6.15 -9.96
C MET A 50 -4.80 6.21 -9.52
N SER A 51 -5.73 6.36 -10.46
CA SER A 51 -7.17 6.37 -10.18
C SER A 51 -7.65 5.01 -9.66
N GLU A 52 -7.17 3.91 -10.24
CA GLU A 52 -7.49 2.55 -9.78
C GLU A 52 -6.90 2.29 -8.37
N ALA A 53 -5.64 2.68 -8.14
CA ALA A 53 -5.01 2.56 -6.84
C ALA A 53 -5.67 3.43 -5.75
N ALA A 54 -6.18 4.60 -6.14
CA ALA A 54 -6.90 5.52 -5.25
C ALA A 54 -8.40 5.21 -5.14
N GLU A 55 -8.94 4.29 -5.94
CA GLU A 55 -10.37 3.95 -5.91
C GLU A 55 -10.89 3.61 -4.50
N PRO A 56 -10.18 2.82 -3.66
CA PRO A 56 -10.61 2.54 -2.30
C PRO A 56 -10.73 3.79 -1.41
N LEU A 57 -9.98 4.85 -1.71
CA LEU A 57 -10.02 6.12 -0.97
C LEU A 57 -11.17 7.02 -1.44
N VAL A 58 -11.49 7.01 -2.74
CA VAL A 58 -12.40 7.99 -3.37
C VAL A 58 -13.83 7.46 -3.50
N SER A 59 -14.05 6.15 -3.63
CA SER A 59 -15.37 5.57 -3.97
C SER A 59 -16.35 5.47 -2.79
N GLY A 60 -16.19 6.27 -1.74
CA GLY A 60 -16.99 6.13 -0.50
C GLY A 60 -16.62 4.91 0.35
N LYS A 61 -15.60 4.14 -0.03
CA LYS A 61 -14.98 3.08 0.79
C LYS A 61 -14.02 3.64 1.86
N GLY A 62 -14.03 4.96 2.09
CA GLY A 62 -13.25 5.60 3.14
C GLY A 62 -13.60 5.07 4.54
N GLU A 63 -14.87 4.73 4.78
CA GLU A 63 -15.29 4.07 6.02
C GLU A 63 -14.65 2.67 6.15
N ASP A 64 -14.54 1.91 5.05
CA ASP A 64 -13.89 0.61 5.06
C ASP A 64 -12.41 0.71 5.42
N LEU A 65 -11.73 1.72 4.90
CA LEU A 65 -10.32 2.00 5.19
C LEU A 65 -10.14 2.46 6.63
N LEU A 66 -11.00 3.35 7.13
CA LEU A 66 -10.99 3.79 8.52
C LEU A 66 -11.14 2.59 9.47
N LEU A 67 -12.10 1.70 9.19
CA LEU A 67 -12.33 0.48 9.96
C LEU A 67 -11.12 -0.48 9.89
N GLN A 68 -10.47 -0.60 8.73
CA GLN A 68 -9.27 -1.42 8.57
C GLN A 68 -8.06 -0.84 9.31
N GLU A 69 -7.85 0.47 9.22
CA GLU A 69 -6.78 1.17 9.92
C GLU A 69 -6.97 1.03 11.44
N HIS A 70 -8.18 1.28 11.93
CA HIS A 70 -8.52 1.18 13.34
C HIS A 70 -8.35 -0.27 13.86
N LEU A 71 -8.77 -1.26 13.06
CA LEU A 71 -8.51 -2.67 13.36
C LEU A 71 -7.00 -2.99 13.39
N GLY A 72 -6.21 -2.45 12.46
CA GLY A 72 -4.77 -2.62 12.42
C GLY A 72 -4.08 -2.07 13.66
N GLN A 73 -4.42 -0.83 14.04
CA GLN A 73 -3.90 -0.20 15.25
C GLN A 73 -4.27 -0.97 16.53
N LEU A 74 -5.50 -1.51 16.59
CA LEU A 74 -5.94 -2.37 17.68
C LEU A 74 -5.09 -3.66 17.76
N LEU A 75 -4.93 -4.36 16.65
CA LEU A 75 -4.15 -5.61 16.59
C LEU A 75 -2.68 -5.39 16.92
N ASP A 76 -2.10 -4.28 16.46
CA ASP A 76 -0.73 -3.90 16.79
C ASP A 76 -0.57 -3.58 18.28
N SER A 77 -1.55 -2.88 18.87
CA SER A 77 -1.60 -2.62 20.31
C SER A 77 -1.65 -3.94 21.08
N LEU A 78 -2.52 -4.87 20.68
CA LEU A 78 -2.60 -6.20 21.29
C LEU A 78 -1.31 -7.02 21.12
N ARG A 79 -0.63 -6.91 19.98
CA ARG A 79 0.67 -7.58 19.74
C ARG A 79 1.77 -7.00 20.64
N ARG A 80 1.82 -5.67 20.78
CA ARG A 80 2.74 -4.99 21.71
C ARG A 80 2.47 -5.42 23.14
N HIS A 81 1.20 -5.53 23.54
CA HIS A 81 0.81 -6.06 24.84
C HIS A 81 1.32 -7.47 25.08
N ALA A 82 1.08 -8.38 24.12
CA ALA A 82 1.53 -9.76 24.18
C ALA A 82 3.04 -9.82 24.44
N SER A 83 3.78 -8.99 23.69
CA SER A 83 5.23 -8.91 23.75
C SER A 83 5.71 -8.33 25.09
N SER A 84 5.10 -7.25 25.58
CA SER A 84 5.51 -6.58 26.83
C SER A 84 5.19 -7.39 28.08
N THR A 85 4.11 -8.18 28.05
CA THR A 85 3.70 -9.05 29.15
C THR A 85 4.20 -10.48 29.02
N SER A 86 4.95 -10.79 27.96
CA SER A 86 5.39 -12.16 27.63
C SER A 86 4.22 -13.16 27.58
N LYS A 87 3.04 -12.70 27.18
CA LYS A 87 1.85 -13.55 27.01
C LYS A 87 1.80 -14.08 25.58
N GLU A 88 1.45 -15.35 25.45
CA GLU A 88 1.13 -15.93 24.15
C GLU A 88 -0.18 -15.35 23.60
N ALA A 89 -0.27 -15.22 22.27
CA ALA A 89 -1.46 -14.71 21.60
C ALA A 89 -2.74 -15.53 21.92
N ALA A 90 -2.60 -16.84 22.13
CA ALA A 90 -3.70 -17.71 22.54
C ALA A 90 -4.20 -17.40 23.96
N THR A 91 -3.29 -17.05 24.87
CA THR A 91 -3.66 -16.63 26.23
C THR A 91 -4.40 -15.30 26.20
N LEU A 92 -3.93 -14.34 25.41
CA LEU A 92 -4.64 -13.07 25.20
C LEU A 92 -6.04 -13.27 24.59
N PHE A 93 -6.19 -14.18 23.63
CA PHE A 93 -7.50 -14.51 23.08
C PHE A 93 -8.45 -15.02 24.17
N LYS A 94 -7.99 -15.93 25.04
CA LYS A 94 -8.79 -16.47 26.14
C LYS A 94 -9.21 -15.41 27.15
N GLU A 95 -8.30 -14.50 27.50
CA GLU A 95 -8.60 -13.35 28.39
C GLU A 95 -9.68 -12.45 27.78
N LEU A 96 -9.55 -12.11 26.50
CA LEU A 96 -10.53 -11.31 25.76
C LEU A 96 -11.88 -12.03 25.61
N ALA A 97 -11.87 -13.32 25.29
CA ALA A 97 -13.09 -14.12 25.15
C ALA A 97 -13.86 -14.18 26.47
N ALA A 98 -13.17 -14.46 27.58
CA ALA A 98 -13.76 -14.49 28.92
C ALA A 98 -14.34 -13.13 29.32
N ALA A 99 -13.63 -12.04 29.04
CA ALA A 99 -14.09 -10.69 29.37
C ALA A 99 -15.22 -10.18 28.45
N SER A 100 -15.30 -10.68 27.21
CA SER A 100 -16.35 -10.33 26.24
C SER A 100 -17.69 -11.05 26.48
N GLY A 101 -17.76 -11.95 27.46
CA GLY A 101 -18.97 -12.69 27.82
C GLY A 101 -19.30 -13.88 26.91
N GLY A 102 -18.35 -14.33 26.08
CA GLY A 102 -18.56 -15.43 25.14
C GLY A 102 -18.06 -16.79 25.64
N ASP A 103 -18.71 -17.87 25.19
CA ASP A 103 -18.35 -19.27 25.44
C ASP A 103 -17.11 -19.68 24.62
N GLY A 104 -15.95 -19.11 24.97
CA GLY A 104 -14.69 -19.34 24.25
C GLY A 104 -14.57 -18.61 22.90
N LYS A 105 -15.41 -17.62 22.64
CA LYS A 105 -15.36 -16.75 21.45
C LYS A 105 -15.42 -15.29 21.85
N ILE A 106 -14.91 -14.40 20.99
CA ILE A 106 -15.01 -12.96 21.23
C ILE A 106 -16.23 -12.41 20.50
N ALA A 107 -17.18 -11.86 21.24
CA ALA A 107 -18.31 -11.12 20.69
C ALA A 107 -17.87 -9.66 20.43
N PRO A 108 -18.06 -9.10 19.22
CA PRO A 108 -17.65 -7.72 18.91
C PRO A 108 -18.22 -6.70 19.89
N GLN A 109 -19.48 -6.88 20.32
CA GLN A 109 -20.17 -6.00 21.28
C GLN A 109 -19.57 -6.03 22.69
N GLY A 110 -18.94 -7.14 23.09
CA GLY A 110 -18.29 -7.27 24.40
C GLY A 110 -16.84 -6.79 24.40
N LEU A 111 -16.26 -6.52 23.23
CA LEU A 111 -14.87 -6.15 23.08
C LEU A 111 -14.50 -4.83 23.78
N PRO A 112 -15.28 -3.73 23.69
CA PRO A 112 -14.91 -2.49 24.37
C PRO A 112 -14.79 -2.66 25.88
N ALA A 113 -15.68 -3.45 26.48
CA ALA A 113 -15.62 -3.79 27.91
C ALA A 113 -14.37 -4.63 28.24
N ALA A 114 -14.05 -5.63 27.41
CA ALA A 114 -12.86 -6.46 27.54
C ALA A 114 -11.55 -5.68 27.38
N LEU A 115 -11.49 -4.70 26.48
CA LEU A 115 -10.29 -3.87 26.31
C LEU A 115 -10.15 -2.85 27.45
N ARG A 116 -11.27 -2.37 28.02
CA ARG A 116 -11.24 -1.50 29.21
C ARG A 116 -10.70 -2.21 30.44
N SER A 117 -10.95 -3.52 30.60
CA SER A 117 -10.34 -4.27 31.72
C SER A 117 -8.82 -4.45 31.54
N LEU A 118 -8.33 -4.46 30.29
CA LEU A 118 -6.90 -4.50 29.96
C LEU A 118 -6.21 -3.11 29.96
N LYS A 119 -6.99 -2.03 30.02
CA LYS A 119 -6.50 -0.63 30.02
C LYS A 119 -5.42 -0.32 31.07
N PRO A 120 -5.42 -0.87 32.30
CA PRO A 120 -4.34 -0.60 33.26
C PRO A 120 -2.96 -1.02 32.76
N GLU A 121 -2.92 -2.03 31.87
CA GLU A 121 -1.69 -2.58 31.31
C GLU A 121 -1.36 -1.97 29.94
N LEU A 122 -2.33 -1.32 29.28
CA LEU A 122 -2.18 -0.67 27.96
C LEU A 122 -2.68 0.79 27.93
N PRO A 123 -1.80 1.78 28.17
CA PRO A 123 -2.16 3.17 27.97
C PRO A 123 -2.45 3.52 26.50
N GLU A 124 -1.84 2.80 25.54
CA GLU A 124 -2.06 3.01 24.10
C GLU A 124 -3.51 2.69 23.66
N LEU A 125 -4.18 1.73 24.32
CA LEU A 125 -5.60 1.42 24.07
C LEU A 125 -6.53 2.55 24.49
N ALA A 126 -6.10 3.45 25.37
CA ALA A 126 -6.94 4.55 25.84
C ALA A 126 -7.31 5.52 24.70
N ALA A 127 -6.44 5.68 23.71
CA ALA A 127 -6.72 6.49 22.53
C ALA A 127 -7.69 5.79 21.57
N LEU A 128 -7.58 4.46 21.40
CA LEU A 128 -8.43 3.66 20.52
C LEU A 128 -9.82 3.35 21.07
N LEU A 129 -9.94 3.16 22.39
CA LEU A 129 -11.23 2.93 23.04
C LEU A 129 -12.14 4.17 22.99
N GLY A 130 -11.54 5.32 22.67
CA GLY A 130 -12.18 6.62 22.68
C GLY A 130 -12.81 6.97 24.03
N THR A 131 -13.48 8.10 24.04
CA THR A 131 -14.31 8.53 25.17
C THR A 131 -15.76 8.74 24.76
N THR A 132 -16.06 8.63 23.47
CA THR A 132 -17.38 8.87 22.92
C THR A 132 -18.05 7.57 22.48
N PRO A 133 -19.40 7.53 22.43
CA PRO A 133 -20.13 6.38 21.89
C PRO A 133 -19.82 6.09 20.42
N GLU A 134 -19.40 7.10 19.66
CA GLU A 134 -19.04 6.97 18.23
C GLU A 134 -17.74 6.17 18.07
N ASP A 135 -16.75 6.43 18.93
CA ASP A 135 -15.48 5.68 18.95
C ASP A 135 -15.72 4.21 19.33
N GLU A 136 -16.61 3.97 20.30
CA GLU A 136 -16.98 2.60 20.70
C GLU A 136 -17.67 1.85 19.58
N LYS A 137 -18.56 2.52 18.84
CA LYS A 137 -19.19 1.96 17.63
C LYS A 137 -18.14 1.65 16.56
N LEU A 138 -17.20 2.57 16.31
CA LEU A 138 -16.12 2.36 15.34
C LEU A 138 -15.27 1.14 15.71
N LEU A 139 -14.94 0.98 16.99
CA LEU A 139 -14.19 -0.17 17.51
C LEU A 139 -14.95 -1.50 17.30
N VAL A 140 -16.26 -1.51 17.63
CA VAL A 140 -17.12 -2.68 17.42
C VAL A 140 -17.22 -3.02 15.93
N ASP A 141 -17.50 -2.03 15.07
CA ASP A 141 -17.64 -2.22 13.63
C ASP A 141 -16.31 -2.68 13.00
N SER A 142 -15.18 -2.17 13.48
CA SER A 142 -13.83 -2.55 13.03
C SER A 142 -13.56 -4.02 13.36
N PHE A 143 -13.87 -4.44 14.59
CA PHE A 143 -13.65 -5.80 15.04
C PHE A 143 -14.68 -6.79 14.49
N ALA A 144 -15.89 -6.33 14.17
CA ALA A 144 -16.90 -7.14 13.49
C ALA A 144 -16.43 -7.62 12.11
N ARG A 145 -15.46 -6.95 11.47
CA ARG A 145 -14.81 -7.46 10.24
C ARG A 145 -14.01 -8.75 10.45
N LEU A 146 -13.62 -9.06 11.69
CA LEU A 146 -12.99 -10.32 12.04
C LEU A 146 -14.01 -11.42 12.38
N ALA A 147 -15.27 -11.04 12.59
CA ALA A 147 -16.30 -11.99 12.94
C ALA A 147 -16.66 -12.86 11.73
N SER A 148 -16.89 -14.14 12.01
CA SER A 148 -17.53 -15.04 11.05
C SER A 148 -18.99 -14.64 10.81
N GLU A 149 -19.67 -15.31 9.87
CA GLU A 149 -21.12 -15.15 9.65
C GLU A 149 -21.94 -15.39 10.93
N ALA A 150 -21.39 -16.12 11.91
CA ALA A 150 -21.99 -16.34 13.21
C ALA A 150 -21.85 -15.15 14.19
N GLY A 151 -21.33 -14.00 13.75
CA GLY A 151 -21.21 -12.79 14.56
C GLY A 151 -20.19 -12.88 15.70
N SER A 152 -19.28 -13.84 15.65
CA SER A 152 -18.23 -14.05 16.64
C SER A 152 -16.88 -14.31 16.00
N VAL A 153 -15.81 -13.90 16.69
CA VAL A 153 -14.43 -14.12 16.26
C VAL A 153 -13.92 -15.43 16.87
N ALA A 154 -13.55 -16.37 16.01
CA ALA A 154 -12.92 -17.62 16.41
C ALA A 154 -11.43 -17.41 16.71
N GLU A 155 -10.86 -18.27 17.56
CA GLU A 155 -9.45 -18.21 17.96
C GLU A 155 -8.52 -18.25 16.75
N GLU A 156 -8.77 -19.15 15.79
CA GLU A 156 -7.96 -19.29 14.58
C GLU A 156 -7.89 -17.99 13.77
N MET A 157 -9.02 -17.30 13.59
CA MET A 157 -9.10 -16.03 12.85
C MET A 157 -8.36 -14.91 13.59
N PHE A 158 -8.49 -14.87 14.91
CA PHE A 158 -7.79 -13.89 15.75
C PHE A 158 -6.28 -14.10 15.71
N LEU A 159 -5.82 -15.34 15.91
CA LEU A 159 -4.40 -15.69 15.89
C LEU A 159 -3.79 -15.41 14.52
N ASP A 160 -4.48 -15.74 13.43
CA ASP A 160 -3.99 -15.45 12.08
C ASP A 160 -3.77 -13.95 11.85
N ARG A 161 -4.65 -13.11 12.42
CA ARG A 161 -4.55 -11.65 12.33
C ARG A 161 -3.49 -11.06 13.26
N LEU A 162 -3.19 -11.71 14.38
CA LEU A 162 -2.10 -11.29 15.27
C LEU A 162 -0.72 -11.65 14.73
N LYS A 163 -0.58 -12.65 13.85
CA LYS A 163 0.70 -12.96 13.20
C LYS A 163 1.23 -11.71 12.50
N ALA A 164 2.48 -11.35 12.80
CA ALA A 164 3.16 -10.28 12.08
C ALA A 164 3.32 -10.70 10.61
N ARG A 165 2.79 -9.88 9.70
CA ARG A 165 3.03 -10.04 8.26
C ARG A 165 4.24 -9.19 7.90
N TYR A 166 5.37 -9.86 7.64
CA TYR A 166 6.56 -9.19 7.16
C TYR A 166 6.48 -9.12 5.63
N MET A 167 6.62 -7.92 5.08
CA MET A 167 6.73 -7.74 3.63
C MET A 167 8.20 -7.50 3.27
N CYS A 168 8.73 -8.29 2.36
CA CYS A 168 10.04 -8.07 1.78
C CYS A 168 9.99 -6.79 0.92
N VAL A 169 10.60 -5.69 1.37
CA VAL A 169 10.56 -4.39 0.64
C VAL A 169 11.68 -4.30 -0.41
N ALA A 170 12.73 -5.10 -0.26
CA ALA A 170 13.84 -5.18 -1.18
C ALA A 170 14.39 -6.60 -1.21
N VAL A 171 14.79 -7.05 -2.39
CA VAL A 171 15.46 -8.35 -2.54
C VAL A 171 16.81 -8.28 -1.86
N VAL A 172 16.95 -9.00 -0.75
CA VAL A 172 18.23 -9.17 -0.06
C VAL A 172 18.66 -10.63 -0.22
N SER A 173 19.91 -10.82 -0.65
CA SER A 173 20.52 -12.16 -0.66
C SER A 173 21.04 -12.45 0.74
N VAL A 174 20.54 -13.51 1.36
CA VAL A 174 21.09 -13.98 2.64
C VAL A 174 22.32 -14.82 2.33
N THR A 175 23.50 -14.30 2.66
CA THR A 175 24.77 -14.99 2.49
C THR A 175 25.18 -15.69 3.78
N GLU A 176 25.89 -16.81 3.67
CA GLU A 176 26.38 -17.58 4.83
C GLU A 176 27.45 -16.81 5.63
N LYS A 177 28.12 -15.84 5.00
CA LYS A 177 29.14 -14.98 5.58
C LYS A 177 28.87 -13.52 5.24
N LEU A 178 29.24 -12.60 6.14
CA LEU A 178 29.14 -11.15 5.94
C LEU A 178 30.01 -10.62 4.78
N GLU A 179 31.02 -11.39 4.37
CA GLU A 179 31.88 -11.06 3.23
C GLU A 179 31.25 -11.54 1.92
N PHE A 180 30.94 -10.58 1.04
CA PHE A 180 30.30 -10.83 -0.26
C PHE A 180 31.20 -11.49 -1.30
N GLN A 181 32.53 -11.50 -1.11
CA GLN A 181 33.45 -11.91 -2.16
C GLN A 181 33.50 -13.43 -2.41
N ASP A 182 33.12 -14.27 -1.44
CA ASP A 182 33.18 -15.75 -1.58
C ASP A 182 32.03 -16.50 -0.86
N SER A 183 30.91 -15.83 -0.56
CA SER A 183 29.81 -16.46 0.17
C SER A 183 28.74 -17.02 -0.77
N ALA A 184 28.34 -18.27 -0.50
CA ALA A 184 27.21 -18.89 -1.17
C ALA A 184 25.90 -18.24 -0.69
N THR A 185 25.02 -17.89 -1.64
CA THR A 185 23.66 -17.41 -1.32
C THR A 185 22.84 -18.57 -0.78
N VAL A 186 22.41 -18.46 0.47
CA VAL A 186 21.61 -19.49 1.16
C VAL A 186 20.14 -19.39 0.75
N ARG A 187 19.62 -18.17 0.64
CA ARG A 187 18.25 -17.92 0.18
C ARG A 187 18.12 -16.51 -0.36
N LYS A 188 17.31 -16.36 -1.41
CA LYS A 188 16.87 -15.07 -1.94
C LYS A 188 15.45 -14.83 -1.46
N LEU A 189 15.22 -13.74 -0.72
CA LEU A 189 13.87 -13.32 -0.33
C LEU A 189 13.31 -12.46 -1.47
N GLU A 190 12.23 -12.91 -2.08
CA GLU A 190 11.61 -12.21 -3.21
C GLU A 190 10.43 -11.34 -2.75
N LEU A 191 10.12 -10.31 -3.54
CA LEU A 191 8.92 -9.51 -3.36
C LEU A 191 7.72 -10.43 -3.67
N HIS A 192 6.83 -10.62 -2.69
CA HIS A 192 5.60 -11.45 -2.73
C HIS A 192 5.71 -12.91 -2.22
N GLU A 193 6.44 -13.15 -1.11
CA GLU A 193 6.07 -14.24 -0.17
C GLU A 193 5.07 -13.72 0.88
#